data_AF-A0A954JQ82-F1
#
_entry.id   AF-A0A954JQ82-F1
#
_cell.length_a   1.000
_cell.length_b   1.000
_cell.length_c   1.000
_cell.angle_alpha   90.00
_cell.angle_beta   90.00
_cell.angle_gamma   90.00
#
_symmetry.space_group_name_H-M   'P 1'
#
loop_
_entity.id
_entity.type
_entity.pdbx_description
1 polymer ?
#
loop_
_entity_poly.entity_id
_entity_poly.type
_entity_poly.pdbx_seq_one_letter_code
_entity_poly.pdbx_strand_id
1 'polypeptide(L)'
;QTFSFEESDGVRQAELGLFVTGVDQDRPSVLELNIGGQITRLADPFHSASGGQWDALELDLEIPAGVTSVGVRILSEDSGEGPAAGNQIASLNWIAATLSMDVVQDGPQYGCDPHFWICRWWRFDPWCRSDNYTETLVFTRRWNHLMGVSRSQSGIRNSRNIFHALTGHGSCHMGWARRALNRHAAAAMLNADSNINYPYTVEQVRSMYQDAVGAIDGPETVQSVLTAFYEANRLGCPW
;
A
#
# COMPACT_ATOMS: atom_id res chain seq x y z
N GLN A 1 -12.07 -23.47 -0.05
CA GLN A 1 -11.10 -22.80 -0.95
C GLN A 1 -9.80 -22.59 -0.20
N THR A 2 -8.65 -22.69 -0.87
CA THR A 2 -7.36 -22.25 -0.32
C THR A 2 -6.79 -21.19 -1.23
N PHE A 3 -6.36 -20.07 -0.67
CA PHE A 3 -5.63 -19.02 -1.37
C PHE A 3 -4.14 -19.16 -1.03
N SER A 4 -3.28 -19.27 -2.04
CA SER A 4 -1.84 -19.37 -1.86
C SER A 4 -1.15 -18.13 -2.41
N PHE A 5 -0.09 -17.70 -1.73
CA PHE A 5 0.68 -16.51 -2.05
C PHE A 5 2.11 -16.64 -1.51
N GLU A 6 3.02 -15.77 -1.95
CA GLU A 6 4.40 -15.74 -1.46
C GLU A 6 4.45 -15.36 0.03
N GLU A 7 5.47 -15.84 0.74
CA GLU A 7 5.69 -15.41 2.13
C GLU A 7 6.10 -13.93 2.19
N SER A 8 5.99 -13.33 3.37
CA SER A 8 6.47 -11.98 3.65
C SER A 8 7.06 -11.93 5.05
N ASP A 9 8.09 -11.12 5.25
CA ASP A 9 8.71 -10.88 6.56
C ASP A 9 7.85 -9.99 7.46
N GLY A 10 6.81 -9.36 6.89
CA GLY A 10 5.88 -8.48 7.59
C GLY A 10 4.46 -9.03 7.69
N VAL A 11 3.70 -8.48 8.62
CA VAL A 11 2.24 -8.67 8.69
C VAL A 11 1.58 -8.01 7.47
N ARG A 12 0.62 -8.70 6.85
CA ARG A 12 -0.14 -8.21 5.69
C ARG A 12 -1.59 -8.00 6.03
N GLN A 13 -2.17 -6.96 5.45
CA GLN A 13 -3.61 -6.74 5.46
C GLN A 13 -4.19 -7.33 4.19
N ALA A 14 -5.24 -8.14 4.35
CA ALA A 14 -5.98 -8.74 3.25
C ALA A 14 -7.48 -8.54 3.46
N GLU A 15 -8.21 -8.54 2.36
CA GLU A 15 -9.66 -8.45 2.33
C GLU A 15 -10.19 -9.74 1.69
N LEU A 16 -11.00 -10.48 2.45
CA LEU A 16 -11.71 -11.66 1.99
C LEU A 16 -13.13 -11.28 1.60
N GLY A 17 -13.46 -11.42 0.32
CA GLY A 17 -14.82 -11.31 -0.19
C GLY A 17 -15.44 -12.68 -0.42
N LEU A 18 -16.67 -12.89 0.05
CA LEU A 18 -17.45 -14.12 -0.14
C LEU A 18 -18.81 -13.78 -0.75
N PHE A 19 -19.27 -14.63 -1.65
CA PHE A 19 -20.63 -14.59 -2.19
C PHE A 19 -21.28 -15.97 -2.10
N VAL A 20 -22.37 -16.04 -1.34
CA VAL A 20 -23.07 -17.28 -0.98
C VAL A 20 -24.56 -17.20 -1.28
N THR A 21 -25.18 -18.34 -1.59
CA THR A 21 -26.64 -18.46 -1.75
C THR A 21 -27.18 -19.59 -0.89
N GLY A 22 -28.50 -19.67 -0.73
CA GLY A 22 -29.14 -20.66 0.15
C GLY A 22 -28.98 -20.34 1.64
N VAL A 23 -28.67 -19.07 1.93
CA VAL A 23 -28.72 -18.46 3.27
C VAL A 23 -30.15 -18.05 3.60
N ASP A 24 -30.45 -18.00 4.89
CA ASP A 24 -31.68 -17.41 5.44
C ASP A 24 -31.35 -16.87 6.84
N GLN A 25 -32.08 -15.87 7.30
CA GLN A 25 -31.78 -15.13 8.54
C GLN A 25 -31.72 -16.04 9.78
N ASP A 26 -32.53 -17.11 9.78
CA ASP A 26 -32.67 -18.03 10.91
C ASP A 26 -32.02 -19.39 10.64
N ARG A 27 -31.12 -19.52 9.66
CA ARG A 27 -30.48 -20.79 9.32
C ARG A 27 -28.99 -20.76 9.61
N PRO A 28 -28.52 -21.51 10.63
CA PRO A 28 -27.17 -21.34 11.11
C PRO A 28 -26.13 -21.83 10.10
N SER A 29 -24.97 -21.19 10.17
CA SER A 29 -23.81 -21.46 9.33
C SER A 29 -22.52 -21.10 10.02
N VAL A 30 -21.41 -21.72 9.61
CA VAL A 30 -20.08 -21.41 10.15
C VAL A 30 -19.11 -21.05 9.03
N LEU A 31 -18.41 -19.94 9.18
CA LEU A 31 -17.22 -19.63 8.41
C LEU A 31 -15.98 -20.03 9.20
N GLU A 32 -15.17 -20.92 8.65
CA GLU A 32 -13.90 -21.36 9.22
C GLU A 32 -12.75 -20.79 8.38
N LEU A 33 -11.87 -20.04 9.05
CA LEU A 33 -10.67 -19.45 8.49
C LEU A 33 -9.45 -20.16 9.08
N ASN A 34 -8.54 -20.62 8.23
CA ASN A 34 -7.27 -21.20 8.65
C ASN A 34 -6.12 -20.33 8.12
N ILE A 35 -5.44 -19.62 9.03
CA ILE A 35 -4.33 -18.72 8.70
C ILE A 35 -3.10 -19.22 9.46
N GLY A 36 -2.09 -19.72 8.74
CA GLY A 36 -0.87 -20.24 9.37
C GLY A 36 -1.09 -21.42 10.31
N GLY A 37 -2.15 -22.21 10.13
CA GLY A 37 -2.52 -23.32 11.02
C GLY A 37 -3.43 -22.93 12.18
N GLN A 38 -3.64 -21.64 12.42
CA GLN A 38 -4.62 -21.16 13.39
C GLN A 38 -6.01 -21.16 12.77
N ILE A 39 -6.95 -21.85 13.42
CA ILE A 39 -8.34 -21.94 12.98
C ILE A 39 -9.20 -20.95 13.78
N THR A 40 -9.87 -20.05 13.08
CA THR A 40 -10.90 -19.15 13.63
C THR A 40 -12.25 -19.53 13.04
N ARG A 41 -13.29 -19.59 13.88
CA ARG A 41 -14.66 -19.89 13.46
C ARG A 41 -15.56 -18.69 13.76
N LEU A 42 -16.36 -18.28 12.79
CA LEU A 42 -17.40 -17.27 12.94
C LEU A 42 -18.75 -17.97 12.82
N ALA A 43 -19.58 -17.84 13.86
CA ALA A 43 -20.93 -18.36 13.90
C ALA A 43 -21.91 -17.37 13.24
N ASP A 44 -22.78 -17.90 12.39
CA ASP A 44 -23.83 -17.20 11.66
C ASP A 44 -23.39 -15.88 10.96
N PRO A 45 -22.29 -15.89 10.19
CA PRO A 45 -21.80 -14.68 9.54
C PRO A 45 -22.64 -14.26 8.33
N PHE A 46 -23.56 -15.12 7.86
CA PHE A 46 -24.45 -14.84 6.72
C PHE A 46 -25.89 -14.75 7.22
N HIS A 47 -26.48 -13.57 7.14
CA HIS A 47 -27.80 -13.26 7.72
C HIS A 47 -28.75 -12.62 6.70
N SER A 48 -28.57 -12.97 5.42
CA SER A 48 -29.36 -12.44 4.31
C SER A 48 -29.33 -10.90 4.23
N ALA A 49 -28.20 -10.29 4.60
CA ALA A 49 -28.03 -8.82 4.61
C ALA A 49 -28.27 -8.22 3.22
N SER A 50 -27.83 -8.97 2.21
CA SER A 50 -27.76 -8.50 0.83
C SER A 50 -28.98 -8.92 -0.01
N GLY A 51 -29.72 -9.93 0.45
CA GLY A 51 -31.00 -10.35 -0.12
C GLY A 51 -31.54 -11.61 0.54
N GLY A 52 -32.82 -11.92 0.33
CA GLY A 52 -33.51 -12.99 1.09
C GLY A 52 -33.01 -14.43 0.86
N GLN A 53 -32.11 -14.68 -0.09
CA GLN A 53 -31.58 -16.02 -0.41
C GLN A 53 -30.07 -15.99 -0.74
N TRP A 54 -29.42 -14.84 -0.58
CA TRP A 54 -28.00 -14.66 -0.89
C TRP A 54 -27.38 -13.65 0.05
N ASP A 55 -26.09 -13.83 0.32
CA ASP A 55 -25.32 -12.84 1.06
C ASP A 55 -23.95 -12.60 0.43
N ALA A 56 -23.45 -11.39 0.66
CA ALA A 56 -22.08 -11.01 0.41
C ALA A 56 -21.44 -10.64 1.75
N LEU A 57 -20.23 -11.15 1.98
CA LEU A 57 -19.47 -10.87 3.20
C LEU A 57 -18.07 -10.40 2.82
N GLU A 58 -17.66 -9.28 3.41
CA GLU A 58 -16.32 -8.74 3.32
C GLU A 58 -15.68 -8.79 4.72
N LEU A 59 -14.49 -9.37 4.82
CA LEU A 59 -13.73 -9.49 6.06
C LEU A 59 -12.31 -9.00 5.88
N ASP A 60 -11.89 -8.06 6.72
CA ASP A 60 -10.50 -7.71 6.89
C ASP A 60 -9.77 -8.83 7.65
N LEU A 61 -8.66 -9.30 7.09
CA LEU A 61 -7.82 -10.35 7.63
C LEU A 61 -6.41 -9.82 7.87
N GLU A 62 -5.86 -10.14 9.04
CA GLU A 62 -4.45 -9.98 9.34
C GLU A 62 -3.71 -11.28 9.04
N ILE A 63 -2.76 -11.25 8.10
CA ILE A 63 -1.94 -12.40 7.71
C ILE A 63 -0.55 -12.23 8.34
N PRO A 64 -0.17 -13.07 9.31
CA PRO A 64 1.14 -12.99 9.95
C PRO A 64 2.31 -13.20 8.99
N ALA A 65 3.49 -12.72 9.39
CA ALA A 65 4.74 -12.97 8.68
C ALA A 65 4.99 -14.49 8.51
N GLY A 66 5.56 -14.88 7.37
CA GLY A 66 5.87 -16.27 7.02
C GLY A 66 4.67 -17.14 6.61
N VAL A 67 3.43 -16.66 6.73
CA VAL A 67 2.25 -17.40 6.24
C VAL A 67 2.18 -17.33 4.72
N THR A 68 1.89 -18.46 4.08
CA THR A 68 1.82 -18.60 2.61
C THR A 68 0.46 -19.00 2.08
N SER A 69 -0.52 -19.24 2.97
CA SER A 69 -1.88 -19.55 2.54
C SER A 69 -2.94 -19.18 3.58
N VAL A 70 -4.14 -18.90 3.06
CA VAL A 70 -5.38 -18.79 3.83
C VAL A 70 -6.35 -19.87 3.36
N GLY A 71 -6.76 -20.74 4.28
CA GLY A 71 -7.83 -21.70 4.07
C GLY A 71 -9.17 -21.08 4.46
N VAL A 72 -10.18 -21.26 3.61
CA VAL A 72 -11.55 -20.78 3.85
C VAL A 72 -12.53 -21.92 3.64
N ARG A 73 -13.41 -22.15 4.61
CA ARG A 73 -14.48 -23.15 4.55
C ARG A 73 -15.78 -22.57 5.07
N ILE A 74 -16.87 -22.87 4.38
CA ILE A 74 -18.22 -22.53 4.82
C ILE A 74 -18.91 -23.86 5.13
N LEU A 75 -19.48 -23.96 6.33
CA LEU A 75 -20.10 -25.16 6.83
C LEU A 75 -21.59 -24.90 7.06
N SER A 76 -22.42 -25.76 6.51
CA SER A 76 -23.83 -25.90 6.87
C SER A 76 -23.92 -26.61 8.21
N GLU A 77 -23.66 -25.87 9.28
CA GLU A 77 -23.51 -26.39 10.65
C GLU A 77 -24.15 -25.41 11.62
N ASP A 78 -24.77 -25.94 12.68
CA ASP A 78 -25.13 -25.18 13.86
C ASP A 78 -24.01 -25.31 14.89
N SER A 79 -23.32 -24.20 15.16
CA SER A 79 -22.23 -24.19 16.13
C SER A 79 -22.70 -24.26 17.60
N GLY A 80 -24.00 -24.12 17.85
CA GLY A 80 -24.56 -23.88 19.18
C GLY A 80 -24.36 -22.45 19.68
N GLU A 81 -23.72 -21.60 18.89
CA GLU A 81 -23.51 -20.17 19.12
C GLU A 81 -24.15 -19.35 18.00
N GLY A 82 -24.42 -18.07 18.26
CA GLY A 82 -25.03 -17.17 17.28
C GLY A 82 -26.55 -17.02 17.40
N PRO A 83 -27.14 -16.06 16.68
CA PRO A 83 -28.58 -15.77 16.75
C PRO A 83 -29.46 -16.88 16.18
N ALA A 84 -28.94 -17.76 15.30
CA ALA A 84 -29.69 -18.84 14.69
C ALA A 84 -29.43 -20.22 15.33
N ALA A 85 -28.73 -20.25 16.48
CA ALA A 85 -28.47 -21.48 17.22
C ALA A 85 -29.76 -22.24 17.57
N GLY A 86 -29.77 -23.55 17.34
CA GLY A 86 -30.90 -24.44 17.55
C GLY A 86 -31.89 -24.52 16.38
N ASN A 87 -31.70 -23.73 15.31
CA ASN A 87 -32.55 -23.76 14.13
C ASN A 87 -32.07 -24.78 13.07
N GLN A 88 -32.81 -24.88 11.97
CA GLN A 88 -32.46 -25.75 10.85
C GLN A 88 -31.26 -25.17 10.06
N ILE A 89 -30.14 -25.90 10.04
CA ILE A 89 -28.90 -25.52 9.31
C ILE A 89 -29.16 -25.03 7.88
N ALA A 90 -28.36 -24.07 7.42
CA ALA A 90 -28.48 -23.52 6.07
C ALA A 90 -28.12 -24.55 4.98
N SER A 91 -28.72 -24.45 3.79
CA SER A 91 -28.40 -25.29 2.62
C SER A 91 -27.57 -24.46 1.64
N LEU A 92 -26.36 -24.13 2.07
CA LEU A 92 -25.54 -23.10 1.46
C LEU A 92 -24.93 -23.58 0.15
N ASN A 93 -24.86 -22.69 -0.83
CA ASN A 93 -24.00 -22.84 -2.00
C ASN A 93 -22.99 -21.69 -2.00
N TRP A 94 -21.70 -22.06 -2.00
CA TRP A 94 -20.62 -21.11 -2.15
C TRP A 94 -20.38 -20.83 -3.63
N ILE A 95 -20.67 -19.60 -4.07
CA ILE A 95 -20.60 -19.22 -5.47
C ILE A 95 -19.23 -18.66 -5.82
N ALA A 96 -18.71 -17.74 -4.99
CA ALA A 96 -17.41 -17.11 -5.23
C ALA A 96 -16.69 -16.75 -3.94
N ALA A 97 -15.37 -16.72 -4.01
CA ALA A 97 -14.52 -16.09 -3.01
C ALA A 97 -13.32 -15.42 -3.65
N THR A 98 -12.95 -14.28 -3.09
CA THR A 98 -11.83 -13.47 -3.52
C THR A 98 -10.98 -13.15 -2.31
N LEU A 99 -9.66 -13.26 -2.47
CA LEU A 99 -8.72 -12.71 -1.50
C LEU A 99 -7.96 -11.60 -2.21
N SER A 100 -8.19 -10.37 -1.80
CA SER A 100 -7.35 -9.24 -2.15
C SER A 100 -6.35 -9.05 -1.04
N MET A 101 -5.09 -8.80 -1.38
CA MET A 101 -4.06 -8.54 -0.39
C MET A 101 -3.26 -7.36 -0.87
N ASP A 102 -2.94 -6.45 0.04
CA ASP A 102 -1.92 -5.46 -0.26
C ASP A 102 -0.66 -6.23 -0.60
N VAL A 103 -0.19 -6.07 -1.84
CA VAL A 103 1.17 -6.48 -2.16
C VAL A 103 2.01 -5.68 -1.18
N VAL A 104 2.63 -6.36 -0.21
CA VAL A 104 3.85 -5.86 0.39
C VAL A 104 4.76 -5.78 -0.81
N GLN A 105 4.73 -4.62 -1.48
CA GLN A 105 5.89 -4.20 -2.20
C GLN A 105 6.92 -4.19 -1.07
N ASP A 106 7.76 -5.24 -1.05
CA ASP A 106 9.18 -5.01 -0.88
C ASP A 106 9.42 -3.77 -1.74
N GLY A 107 9.37 -2.60 -1.09
CA GLY A 107 9.42 -1.31 -1.79
C GLY A 107 10.56 -1.48 -2.76
N PRO A 108 10.33 -1.27 -4.06
CA PRO A 108 10.98 -2.02 -5.14
C PRO A 108 12.40 -2.40 -4.74
N GLN A 109 12.86 -3.64 -4.92
CA GLN A 109 14.31 -3.94 -4.80
C GLN A 109 15.19 -2.93 -5.58
N TYR A 110 14.56 -2.22 -6.52
CA TYR A 110 15.08 -1.13 -7.30
C TYR A 110 14.95 0.29 -6.71
N GLY A 111 14.41 0.50 -5.51
CA GLY A 111 14.24 1.79 -4.87
C GLY A 111 15.31 2.13 -3.86
N CYS A 112 16.04 1.12 -3.41
CA CYS A 112 17.21 1.31 -2.57
C CYS A 112 18.34 1.88 -3.44
N ASP A 113 18.69 1.24 -4.57
CA ASP A 113 19.79 1.72 -5.41
C ASP A 113 19.59 3.18 -5.87
N PRO A 114 20.40 4.14 -5.36
CA PRO A 114 20.35 5.53 -5.81
C PRO A 114 20.54 5.64 -7.31
N HIS A 115 21.32 4.71 -7.89
CA HIS A 115 21.58 4.62 -9.31
C HIS A 115 20.30 4.31 -10.10
N PHE A 116 19.33 3.58 -9.55
CA PHE A 116 18.04 3.36 -10.22
C PHE A 116 17.27 4.66 -10.39
N TRP A 117 17.13 5.46 -9.33
CA TRP A 117 16.39 6.71 -9.39
C TRP A 117 17.12 7.79 -10.21
N ILE A 118 18.45 7.80 -10.16
CA ILE A 118 19.30 8.71 -10.94
C ILE A 118 19.24 8.36 -12.43
N CYS A 119 19.45 7.09 -12.78
CA CYS A 119 19.62 6.68 -14.17
C CYS A 119 18.30 6.44 -14.89
N ARG A 120 17.20 6.13 -14.18
CA ARG A 120 15.89 5.94 -14.80
C ARG A 120 15.00 7.17 -14.73
N TRP A 121 15.58 8.31 -15.08
CA TRP A 121 14.89 9.61 -15.06
C TRP A 121 13.58 9.65 -15.86
N TRP A 122 13.44 8.82 -16.90
CA TRP A 122 12.23 8.71 -17.72
C TRP A 122 11.04 8.11 -16.96
N ARG A 123 11.26 7.51 -15.79
CA ARG A 123 10.21 6.89 -14.95
C ARG A 123 9.44 7.90 -14.09
N PHE A 124 9.98 9.11 -13.92
CA PHE A 124 9.39 10.20 -13.16
C PHE A 124 8.78 11.29 -14.04
N ASP A 125 8.96 11.24 -15.36
CA ASP A 125 8.57 12.31 -16.27
C ASP A 125 7.41 11.84 -17.18
N PRO A 126 6.15 12.10 -16.80
CA PRO A 126 4.97 11.65 -17.54
C PRO A 126 4.90 12.19 -18.98
N TRP A 127 5.62 13.27 -19.29
CA TRP A 127 5.52 13.90 -20.61
C TRP A 127 6.44 13.30 -21.66
N CYS A 128 7.39 12.44 -21.27
CA CYS A 128 8.37 11.90 -22.20
C CYS A 128 8.06 10.47 -22.68
N ARG A 129 7.41 9.60 -21.87
CA ARG A 129 6.95 8.22 -22.24
C ARG A 129 5.90 7.67 -21.26
N SER A 130 5.27 6.55 -21.62
CA SER A 130 4.15 5.85 -20.96
C SER A 130 4.44 5.12 -19.64
N ASP A 131 5.69 5.05 -19.19
CA ASP A 131 6.06 4.29 -17.98
C ASP A 131 6.17 5.23 -16.77
N ASN A 132 5.03 5.58 -16.19
CA ASN A 132 4.93 6.59 -15.15
C ASN A 132 4.80 5.98 -13.75
N TYR A 133 5.88 6.04 -12.95
CA TYR A 133 5.81 5.65 -11.54
C TYR A 133 4.92 6.56 -10.70
N THR A 134 4.67 7.79 -11.15
CA THR A 134 3.71 8.69 -10.50
C THR A 134 2.25 8.36 -10.83
N GLU A 135 1.96 7.41 -11.72
CA GLU A 135 0.61 6.85 -11.85
C GLU A 135 0.50 5.54 -11.07
N THR A 136 1.48 4.65 -11.20
CA THR A 136 1.43 3.32 -10.56
C THR A 136 1.65 3.36 -9.04
N LEU A 137 2.55 4.20 -8.51
CA LEU A 137 2.82 4.28 -7.06
C LEU A 137 1.84 5.17 -6.29
N VAL A 138 1.09 6.04 -6.99
CA VAL A 138 0.12 6.97 -6.40
C VAL A 138 -1.09 6.26 -5.79
N PHE A 139 -1.28 4.97 -6.07
CA PHE A 139 -2.37 4.22 -5.47
C PHE A 139 -2.09 3.74 -4.03
N THR A 140 -0.85 3.85 -3.54
CA THR A 140 -0.58 3.47 -2.14
C THR A 140 -0.77 4.65 -1.19
N ARG A 141 -1.53 4.42 -0.11
CA ARG A 141 -1.77 5.43 0.95
C ARG A 141 -0.46 5.91 1.59
N ARG A 142 0.53 5.02 1.71
CA ARG A 142 1.87 5.30 2.27
C ARG A 142 2.67 6.25 1.39
N TRP A 143 2.76 5.99 0.08
CA TRP A 143 3.48 6.86 -0.87
C TRP A 143 2.91 8.29 -0.90
N ASN A 144 1.58 8.41 -0.97
CA ASN A 144 0.90 9.69 -0.95
C ASN A 144 1.19 10.46 0.35
N HIS A 145 1.10 9.79 1.50
CA HIS A 145 1.41 10.41 2.78
C HIS A 145 2.86 10.93 2.85
N LEU A 146 3.83 10.10 2.45
CA LEU A 146 5.25 10.47 2.43
C LEU A 146 5.50 11.70 1.58
N MET A 147 5.01 11.69 0.35
CA MET A 147 5.21 12.76 -0.62
C MET A 147 4.36 14.02 -0.33
N GLY A 148 3.62 14.03 0.79
CA GLY A 148 2.84 15.18 1.26
C GLY A 148 1.51 15.38 0.53
N VAL A 149 0.89 14.30 0.07
CA VAL A 149 -0.43 14.25 -0.57
C VAL A 149 -1.47 13.77 0.44
N SER A 150 -2.45 14.62 0.81
CA SER A 150 -3.56 14.22 1.68
C SER A 150 -4.80 13.83 0.85
N ARG A 151 -5.60 12.88 1.38
CA ARG A 151 -6.63 12.10 0.68
C ARG A 151 -7.79 12.88 0.02
N SER A 152 -7.91 14.20 0.22
CA SER A 152 -9.09 14.95 -0.24
C SER A 152 -8.81 15.99 -1.31
N GLN A 153 -7.56 16.42 -1.49
CA GLN A 153 -7.16 17.35 -2.55
C GLN A 153 -5.70 17.10 -2.87
N SER A 154 -5.37 16.70 -4.09
CA SER A 154 -4.03 16.92 -4.61
C SER A 154 -3.78 18.42 -4.48
N GLY A 155 -2.88 18.83 -3.56
CA GLY A 155 -2.56 20.23 -3.28
C GLY A 155 -1.81 20.88 -4.45
N ILE A 156 -2.44 20.92 -5.63
CA ILE A 156 -1.92 21.24 -6.98
C ILE A 156 -1.51 22.73 -7.14
N ARG A 157 -1.32 23.48 -6.06
CA ARG A 157 -0.89 24.89 -6.19
C ARG A 157 0.38 25.28 -5.45
N ASN A 158 0.95 24.39 -4.64
CA ASN A 158 2.22 24.69 -4.00
C ASN A 158 3.32 23.86 -4.66
N SER A 159 4.15 24.51 -5.47
CA SER A 159 5.39 24.02 -6.09
C SER A 159 6.48 23.56 -5.09
N ARG A 160 6.08 23.28 -3.85
CA ARG A 160 6.93 23.02 -2.69
C ARG A 160 6.80 21.59 -2.14
N ASN A 161 5.84 20.78 -2.62
CA ASN A 161 5.83 19.35 -2.30
C ASN A 161 6.62 18.56 -3.37
N ILE A 162 7.32 17.51 -2.92
CA ILE A 162 8.16 16.68 -3.80
C ILE A 162 7.29 16.00 -4.86
N PHE A 163 6.05 15.62 -4.52
CA PHE A 163 5.09 15.04 -5.46
C PHE A 163 4.82 15.94 -6.68
N HIS A 164 4.48 17.21 -6.49
CA HIS A 164 4.22 18.16 -7.57
C HIS A 164 5.48 18.44 -8.39
N ALA A 165 6.65 18.40 -7.75
CA ALA A 165 7.93 18.56 -8.43
C ALA A 165 8.29 17.39 -9.35
N LEU A 166 7.72 16.20 -9.08
CA LEU A 166 7.80 15.01 -9.93
C LEU A 166 6.68 14.97 -10.98
N THR A 167 5.46 15.42 -10.65
CA THR A 167 4.26 15.26 -11.50
C THR A 167 3.90 16.44 -12.39
N GLY A 168 4.25 17.68 -12.03
CA GLY A 168 3.69 18.86 -12.65
C GLY A 168 4.70 19.68 -13.45
N HIS A 169 4.49 19.81 -14.77
CA HIS A 169 4.83 20.91 -15.72
C HIS A 169 6.19 21.64 -15.67
N GLY A 170 7.06 21.37 -14.70
CA GLY A 170 8.36 22.01 -14.50
C GLY A 170 9.53 21.12 -14.89
N SER A 171 9.33 19.82 -15.06
CA SER A 171 10.42 18.88 -15.35
C SER A 171 11.14 19.20 -16.66
N CYS A 172 10.45 19.67 -17.70
CA CYS A 172 11.06 20.01 -18.98
C CYS A 172 11.66 21.43 -19.02
N HIS A 173 11.11 22.38 -18.25
CA HIS A 173 11.50 23.79 -18.27
C HIS A 173 12.40 24.24 -17.09
N MET A 174 12.64 23.39 -16.08
CA MET A 174 13.57 23.68 -14.99
C MET A 174 15.04 23.46 -15.39
N GLY A 175 15.96 24.21 -14.79
CA GLY A 175 17.39 23.94 -14.90
C GLY A 175 17.74 22.52 -14.40
N TRP A 176 18.79 21.92 -14.98
CA TRP A 176 19.19 20.53 -14.70
C TRP A 176 19.34 20.22 -13.20
N ALA A 177 19.94 21.14 -12.44
CA ALA A 177 20.17 20.98 -11.00
C ALA A 177 18.86 20.80 -10.20
N ARG A 178 17.80 21.53 -10.55
CA ARG A 178 16.50 21.42 -9.85
C ARG A 178 15.80 20.10 -10.17
N ARG A 179 15.91 19.61 -11.40
CA ARG A 179 15.39 18.27 -11.77
C ARG A 179 16.12 17.16 -11.02
N ALA A 180 17.44 17.27 -10.93
CA ALA A 180 18.26 16.35 -10.16
C ALA A 180 17.86 16.37 -8.69
N LEU A 181 17.71 17.56 -8.09
CA LEU A 181 17.27 17.71 -6.72
C LEU A 181 15.91 17.03 -6.46
N ASN A 182 14.91 17.24 -7.32
CA ASN A 182 13.58 16.62 -7.14
C ASN A 182 13.68 15.08 -7.09
N ARG A 183 14.50 14.48 -7.96
CA ARG A 183 14.71 13.01 -8.01
C ARG A 183 15.45 12.50 -6.78
N HIS A 184 16.51 13.20 -6.39
CA HIS A 184 17.30 12.86 -5.21
C HIS A 184 16.51 13.02 -3.91
N ALA A 185 15.64 14.02 -3.84
CA ALA A 185 14.72 14.22 -2.71
C ALA A 185 13.68 13.09 -2.64
N ALA A 186 13.14 12.64 -3.78
CA ALA A 186 12.21 11.51 -3.82
C ALA A 186 12.86 10.22 -3.31
N ALA A 187 14.09 9.92 -3.76
CA ALA A 187 14.87 8.80 -3.26
C ALA A 187 15.18 8.93 -1.76
N ALA A 188 15.57 10.13 -1.31
CA ALA A 188 15.85 10.41 0.10
C ALA A 188 14.63 10.19 1.01
N MET A 189 13.44 10.58 0.56
CA MET A 189 12.19 10.35 1.31
C MET A 189 11.90 8.86 1.49
N LEU A 190 12.12 8.07 0.45
CA LEU A 190 11.92 6.62 0.52
C LEU A 190 12.94 5.97 1.45
N ASN A 191 14.19 6.41 1.34
CA ASN A 191 15.25 5.88 2.19
C ASN A 191 15.05 6.26 3.66
N ALA A 192 14.57 7.46 3.94
CA ALA A 192 14.25 7.87 5.30
C ALA A 192 13.06 7.10 5.91
N ASP A 193 12.14 6.57 5.08
CA ASP A 193 10.95 5.83 5.52
C ASP A 193 11.15 4.30 5.58
N SER A 194 12.16 3.76 4.89
CA SER A 194 12.38 2.32 4.76
C SER A 194 13.08 1.66 5.97
N ASN A 195 13.22 2.37 7.09
CA ASN A 195 13.87 1.89 8.33
C ASN A 195 15.31 1.40 8.14
N ILE A 196 15.97 1.81 7.05
CA ILE A 196 17.40 1.66 6.82
C ILE A 196 18.16 2.75 7.61
N ASN A 197 19.46 2.56 7.85
CA ASN A 197 20.30 3.54 8.55
C ASN A 197 20.61 4.77 7.66
N TYR A 198 19.56 5.47 7.23
CA TYR A 198 19.63 6.70 6.45
C TYR A 198 19.96 7.87 7.37
N PRO A 199 20.86 8.80 6.98
CA PRO A 199 21.30 9.88 7.87
C PRO A 199 20.26 10.99 8.07
N TYR A 200 19.12 10.93 7.37
CA TYR A 200 18.05 11.93 7.46
C TYR A 200 16.71 11.29 7.80
N THR A 201 15.89 11.97 8.59
CA THR A 201 14.47 11.62 8.76
C THR A 201 13.63 12.16 7.59
N VAL A 202 12.40 11.65 7.45
CA VAL A 202 11.42 12.13 6.47
C VAL A 202 11.20 13.65 6.61
N GLU A 203 11.08 14.14 7.84
CA GLU A 203 10.92 15.57 8.15
C GLU A 203 12.15 16.39 7.74
N GLN A 204 13.36 15.87 7.96
CA GLN A 204 14.60 16.56 7.57
C GLN A 204 14.72 16.65 6.04
N VAL A 205 14.46 15.56 5.32
CA VAL A 205 14.46 15.56 3.84
C VAL A 205 13.44 16.58 3.30
N ARG A 206 12.24 16.61 3.88
CA ARG A 206 11.21 17.58 3.51
C ARG A 206 11.66 19.03 3.75
N SER A 207 12.25 19.32 4.91
CA SER A 207 12.75 20.66 5.25
C SER A 207 13.85 21.11 4.30
N MET A 208 14.89 20.27 4.12
CA MET A 208 16.04 20.58 3.24
C MET A 208 15.58 20.84 1.80
N TYR A 209 14.66 20.02 1.29
CA TYR A 209 14.10 20.23 -0.04
C TYR A 209 13.33 21.56 -0.14
N GLN A 210 12.46 21.85 0.84
CA GLN A 210 11.66 23.07 0.87
C GLN A 210 12.51 24.34 1.00
N ASP A 211 13.59 24.29 1.78
CA ASP A 211 14.55 25.39 1.93
C ASP A 211 15.27 25.66 0.60
N ALA A 212 15.72 24.62 -0.09
CA ALA A 212 16.43 24.75 -1.36
C ALA A 212 15.57 25.20 -2.55
N VAL A 213 14.27 24.87 -2.56
CA VAL A 213 13.35 25.23 -3.66
C VAL A 213 12.44 26.41 -3.33
N GLY A 214 12.49 26.91 -2.09
CA GLY A 214 11.73 28.05 -1.60
C GLY A 214 12.07 29.35 -2.32
N ALA A 215 11.17 30.34 -2.20
CA ALA A 215 11.36 31.68 -2.78
C ALA A 215 12.09 32.66 -1.83
N ILE A 216 12.45 32.20 -0.63
CA ILE A 216 13.17 32.95 0.40
C ILE A 216 14.45 32.15 0.66
N ASP A 217 15.61 32.81 0.58
CA ASP A 217 16.91 32.18 0.79
C ASP A 217 17.00 31.58 2.20
N GLY A 218 16.85 30.25 2.29
CA GLY A 218 17.46 29.49 3.38
C GLY A 218 18.98 29.43 3.18
N PRO A 219 19.77 28.97 4.19
CA PRO A 219 21.21 28.76 3.99
C PRO A 219 21.51 27.70 2.92
N GLU A 220 20.51 26.87 2.60
CA GLU A 220 20.60 25.76 1.69
C GLU A 220 20.29 26.19 0.24
N THR A 221 21.21 25.88 -0.66
CA THR A 221 21.03 26.07 -2.10
C THR A 221 20.56 24.77 -2.74
N VAL A 222 19.98 24.86 -3.96
CA VAL A 222 19.68 23.66 -4.77
C VAL A 222 20.89 22.73 -4.88
N GLN A 223 22.11 23.29 -5.02
CA GLN A 223 23.32 22.50 -5.18
C GLN A 223 23.80 21.85 -3.88
N SER A 224 23.69 22.54 -2.74
CA SER A 224 24.10 21.97 -1.43
C SER A 224 23.21 20.80 -1.04
N VAL A 225 21.88 20.96 -1.17
CA VAL A 225 20.92 19.90 -0.84
C VAL A 225 20.99 18.76 -1.84
N LEU A 226 21.18 19.04 -3.13
CA LEU A 226 21.42 18.00 -4.13
C LEU A 226 22.65 17.15 -3.75
N THR A 227 23.74 17.79 -3.34
CA THR A 227 24.96 17.09 -2.93
C THR A 227 24.73 16.26 -1.66
N ALA A 228 24.03 16.82 -0.66
CA ALA A 228 23.69 16.13 0.58
C ALA A 228 22.84 14.87 0.32
N PHE A 229 21.77 14.99 -0.48
CA PHE A 229 20.95 13.84 -0.85
C PHE A 229 21.71 12.85 -1.74
N TYR A 230 22.59 13.31 -2.63
CA TYR A 230 23.42 12.42 -3.45
C TYR A 230 24.28 11.51 -2.54
N GLU A 231 25.01 12.08 -1.59
CA GLU A 231 25.86 11.31 -0.67
C GLU A 231 25.05 10.42 0.27
N ALA A 232 23.98 10.94 0.87
CA ALA A 232 23.15 10.15 1.78
C ALA A 232 22.46 8.97 1.09
N ASN A 233 21.96 9.17 -0.14
CA ASN A 233 21.36 8.09 -0.91
C ASN A 233 22.36 6.94 -1.13
N ARG A 234 23.65 7.24 -1.38
CA ARG A 234 24.70 6.21 -1.52
C ARG A 234 24.93 5.39 -0.25
N LEU A 235 24.58 5.91 0.92
CA LEU A 235 24.71 5.21 2.21
C LEU A 235 23.47 4.40 2.60
N GLY A 236 22.30 4.77 2.08
CA GLY A 236 21.02 4.16 2.49
C GLY A 236 20.90 2.67 2.18
N CYS A 237 21.76 2.09 1.36
CA CYS A 237 21.55 0.74 0.85
C CYS A 237 22.65 -0.20 1.29
N PRO A 238 22.42 -0.98 2.36
CA PRO A 238 23.31 -2.08 2.70
C PRO A 238 22.96 -3.27 1.81
N TRP A 239 23.28 -3.17 0.51
CA TRP A 239 23.12 -4.22 -0.51
C TRP A 239 21.67 -4.61 -0.83
#